data_AF-A0A0M8TNQ2-F1
#
_entry.id   AF-A0A0M8TNQ2-F1
#
_cell.length_a   1.000
_cell.length_b   1.000
_cell.length_c   1.000
_cell.angle_alpha   90.00
_cell.angle_beta   90.00
_cell.angle_gamma   90.00
#
_symmetry.space_group_name_H-M   'P 1'
#
loop_
_entity.id
_entity.type
_entity.pdbx_description
1 polymer ?
#
loop_
_entity_poly.entity_id
_entity_poly.type
_entity_poly.pdbx_seq_one_letter_code
_entity_poly.pdbx_strand_id
1 'polypeptide(L)'
;MWVARSGKVLWQLPDEQSDRVAPEVTSAWHGRVYGETENGPVALDARTGEDAPASPGIAPVLVNGSAALALKQEDGWKYNLFVYAATG
;
A
#
# COMPACT_ATOMS: atom_id res chain seq x y z
N MET A 1 -10.61 -5.94 0.60
CA MET A 1 -10.03 -7.03 -0.20
C MET A 1 -11.03 -8.17 -0.35
N TRP A 2 -11.00 -8.87 -1.49
CA TRP A 2 -11.94 -9.95 -1.82
C TRP A 2 -11.20 -11.17 -2.35
N VAL A 3 -11.75 -12.36 -2.15
CA VAL A 3 -11.29 -13.59 -2.83
C VAL A 3 -11.60 -13.46 -4.32
N ALA A 4 -10.58 -13.36 -5.17
CA ALA A 4 -10.73 -13.05 -6.59
C ALA A 4 -11.73 -13.95 -7.36
N ARG A 5 -11.81 -15.23 -7.00
CA ARG A 5 -12.71 -16.20 -7.67
C ARG A 5 -14.16 -16.12 -7.23
N SER A 6 -14.43 -15.73 -5.99
CA SER A 6 -15.77 -15.78 -5.41
C SER A 6 -16.34 -14.41 -5.05
N GLY A 7 -15.53 -13.36 -5.07
CA GLY A 7 -15.92 -12.04 -4.57
C GLY A 7 -16.22 -12.02 -3.07
N LYS A 8 -15.86 -13.07 -2.32
CA LYS A 8 -16.07 -13.10 -0.87
C LYS A 8 -15.15 -12.06 -0.21
N VAL A 9 -15.72 -11.18 0.63
CA VAL A 9 -14.94 -10.25 1.47
C VAL A 9 -13.96 -11.04 2.33
N LEU A 10 -12.68 -10.67 2.29
CA LEU A 10 -11.69 -11.14 3.26
C LEU A 10 -11.61 -10.16 4.44
N TRP A 11 -11.49 -8.88 4.11
CA TRP A 11 -11.46 -7.76 5.04
C TRP A 11 -11.81 -6.49 4.27
N GLN A 12 -12.21 -5.45 4.98
CA GLN A 12 -12.53 -4.14 4.42
C GLN A 12 -12.10 -3.06 5.40
N LEU A 13 -11.59 -1.95 4.87
CA LEU A 13 -11.32 -0.73 5.63
C LEU A 13 -12.30 0.37 5.18
N PRO A 14 -12.64 1.33 6.06
CA PRO A 14 -12.33 1.34 7.50
C PRO A 14 -13.02 0.15 8.21
N ASP A 15 -12.35 -0.43 9.20
CA ASP A 15 -12.91 -1.51 10.03
C ASP A 15 -13.50 -0.95 11.33
N GLU A 16 -13.95 -1.81 12.25
CA GLU A 16 -14.54 -1.36 13.53
C GLU A 16 -13.50 -0.75 14.48
N GLN A 17 -12.19 -0.78 14.14
CA GLN A 17 -11.19 -0.06 14.92
C GLN A 17 -11.27 1.42 14.56
N SER A 18 -11.66 2.22 15.56
CA SER A 18 -12.07 3.63 15.43
C SER A 18 -11.07 4.56 14.72
N ASP A 19 -9.81 4.17 14.57
CA ASP A 19 -8.73 5.05 14.11
C ASP A 19 -8.12 4.63 12.76
N ARG A 20 -8.62 3.56 12.11
CA ARG A 20 -8.05 3.07 10.85
C ARG A 20 -8.68 3.73 9.63
N VAL A 21 -7.89 4.57 8.96
CA VAL A 21 -8.27 5.23 7.70
C VAL A 21 -8.04 4.27 6.54
N ALA A 22 -9.02 4.14 5.64
CA ALA A 22 -8.87 3.36 4.42
C ALA A 22 -7.82 4.02 3.49
N PRO A 23 -6.76 3.31 3.10
CA PRO A 23 -5.76 3.86 2.20
C PRO A 23 -6.24 3.90 0.75
N GLU A 24 -5.75 4.88 0.00
CA GLU A 24 -5.73 4.81 -1.45
C GLU A 24 -4.66 3.81 -1.87
N VAL A 25 -5.08 2.66 -2.41
CA VAL A 25 -4.17 1.58 -2.80
C VAL A 25 -3.36 1.98 -4.02
N THR A 26 -2.03 1.96 -3.90
CA THR A 26 -1.10 2.30 -4.97
C THR A 26 -0.54 1.07 -5.67
N SER A 27 -0.25 -0.01 -4.93
CA SER A 27 0.22 -1.27 -5.50
C SER A 27 -0.03 -2.45 -4.56
N ALA A 28 0.07 -3.67 -5.09
CA ALA A 28 0.05 -4.89 -4.29
C ALA A 28 1.09 -5.87 -4.84
N TRP A 29 1.89 -6.47 -3.96
CA TRP A 29 2.94 -7.41 -4.33
C TRP A 29 3.21 -8.42 -3.21
N HIS A 30 3.32 -9.70 -3.58
CA HIS A 30 3.73 -10.79 -2.67
C HIS A 30 3.01 -10.82 -1.32
N GLY A 31 1.68 -10.66 -1.32
CA GLY A 31 0.89 -10.70 -0.09
C GLY A 31 0.90 -9.41 0.72
N ARG A 32 1.44 -8.32 0.19
CA ARG A 32 1.38 -6.98 0.76
C ARG A 32 0.54 -6.05 -0.13
N VAL A 33 -0.25 -5.17 0.49
CA VAL A 33 -0.95 -4.06 -0.16
C VAL A 33 -0.29 -2.77 0.31
N TYR A 34 0.08 -1.88 -0.60
CA TYR A 34 0.65 -0.58 -0.31
C TYR A 34 -0.35 0.51 -0.65
N GLY A 35 -0.32 1.59 0.11
CA GLY A 35 -1.16 2.74 -0.17
C GLY A 35 -0.79 3.97 0.63
N GLU A 36 -1.48 5.07 0.34
CA GLU A 36 -1.34 6.34 1.04
C GLU A 36 -2.62 6.63 1.83
N THR A 37 -2.46 7.17 3.04
CA THR A 37 -3.54 7.72 3.86
C THR A 37 -3.25 9.19 4.14
N GLU A 38 -4.20 9.90 4.75
CA GLU A 38 -3.94 11.24 5.30
C GLU A 38 -2.84 11.26 6.37
N ASN A 39 -2.60 10.12 7.03
CA ASN A 39 -1.54 9.95 8.04
C ASN A 39 -0.20 9.49 7.41
N GLY A 40 -0.16 9.34 6.09
CA GLY A 40 1.01 8.94 5.33
C GLY A 40 0.95 7.51 4.77
N PRO A 41 2.11 7.01 4.28
CA PRO A 41 2.21 5.74 3.58
C PRO A 41 2.05 4.54 4.52
N VAL A 42 1.28 3.55 4.07
CA VAL A 42 1.00 2.32 4.82
C VAL A 42 1.26 1.08 3.97
N ALA A 43 1.57 -0.02 4.66
CA ALA A 43 1.63 -1.34 4.07
C ALA A 43 0.76 -2.28 4.91
N LEU A 44 -0.08 -3.09 4.26
CA LEU A 44 -1.02 -4.01 4.89
C LEU A 44 -0.75 -5.44 4.46
N ASP A 45 -0.98 -6.40 5.36
CA ASP A 45 -1.09 -7.81 4.98
C ASP A 45 -2.32 -7.99 4.07
N ALA A 46 -2.12 -8.52 2.86
CA ALA A 46 -3.19 -8.65 1.87
C ALA A 46 -4.27 -9.66 2.28
N ARG A 47 -3.99 -10.58 3.21
CA ARG A 47 -4.90 -11.62 3.66
C ARG A 47 -5.69 -11.19 4.90
N THR A 48 -5.08 -10.48 5.84
CA THR A 48 -5.72 -10.06 7.10
C THR A 48 -6.17 -8.60 7.09
N GLY A 49 -5.52 -7.74 6.31
CA GLY A 49 -5.76 -6.30 6.30
C GLY A 49 -5.11 -5.56 7.48
N GLU A 50 -4.29 -6.25 8.27
CA GLU A 50 -3.54 -5.66 9.38
C GLU A 50 -2.34 -4.87 8.87
N ASP A 51 -1.97 -3.82 9.62
CA ASP A 51 -0.78 -3.04 9.32
C ASP A 51 0.49 -3.89 9.42
N ALA A 52 1.38 -3.73 8.44
CA ALA A 52 2.68 -4.35 8.48
C ALA A 52 3.49 -3.78 9.67
N PRO A 53 4.40 -4.58 10.29
CA PRO A 53 5.17 -4.14 11.46
C PRO A 53 6.01 -2.87 11.24
N ALA A 54 6.32 -2.54 9.99
CA ALA A 54 7.00 -1.32 9.61
C ALA A 54 6.26 -0.64 8.45
N SER A 55 5.86 0.61 8.66
CA SER A 55 5.33 1.46 7.59
C SER A 55 6.45 1.83 6.61
N PRO A 56 6.17 1.83 5.30
CA PRO A 56 7.14 2.27 4.32
C PRO A 56 7.35 3.78 4.43
N GLY A 57 8.52 4.29 4.04
CA GLY A 57 8.77 5.74 3.98
C GLY A 57 8.05 6.45 2.82
N ILE A 58 7.63 5.69 1.80
CA ILE A 58 6.84 6.13 0.64
C ILE A 58 6.09 4.92 0.08
N ALA A 59 4.82 5.07 -0.33
CA ALA A 59 4.10 3.97 -0.94
C ALA A 59 4.53 3.76 -2.41
N PRO A 60 4.97 2.56 -2.81
CA PRO A 60 5.33 2.30 -4.19
C PRO A 60 4.11 2.23 -5.10
N VAL A 61 4.25 2.74 -6.32
CA VAL A 61 3.25 2.60 -7.40
C VAL A 61 3.49 1.35 -8.24
N LEU A 62 4.71 0.80 -8.19
CA LEU A 62 5.06 -0.46 -8.84
C LEU A 62 6.12 -1.19 -8.03
N VAL A 63 5.94 -2.49 -7.84
CA VAL A 63 6.92 -3.35 -7.15
C VAL A 63 7.11 -4.62 -7.97
N ASN A 64 8.36 -5.06 -8.07
CA ASN A 64 8.70 -6.38 -8.59
C ASN A 64 9.70 -7.09 -7.66
N GLY A 65 10.20 -8.25 -8.08
CA GLY A 65 11.15 -9.05 -7.29
C GLY A 65 12.55 -8.45 -7.09
N SER A 66 12.79 -7.21 -7.53
CA SER A 66 14.10 -6.56 -7.43
C SER A 66 14.00 -5.13 -6.89
N ALA A 67 13.02 -4.37 -7.37
CA ALA A 67 12.89 -2.95 -7.06
C ALA A 67 11.42 -2.54 -6.87
N ALA A 68 11.27 -1.48 -6.09
CA ALA A 68 10.06 -0.71 -5.94
C ALA A 68 10.28 0.68 -6.53
N LEU A 69 9.27 1.17 -7.25
CA LEU A 69 9.20 2.50 -7.82
C LEU A 69 8.14 3.29 -7.06
N ALA A 70 8.49 4.48 -6.62
CA ALA A 70 7.56 5.40 -5.98
C ALA A 70 7.64 6.77 -6.64
N LEU A 71 6.49 7.44 -6.71
CA LEU A 71 6.36 8.78 -7.27
C LEU A 71 5.92 9.72 -6.15
N LYS A 72 6.62 10.85 -6.02
CA LYS A 72 6.20 11.94 -5.14
C LYS A 72 6.02 13.20 -5.96
N GLN A 73 4.81 13.77 -5.93
CA GLN A 73 4.59 15.08 -6.52
C GLN A 73 5.39 16.13 -5.75
N GLU A 74 6.09 16.98 -6.48
CA GLU A 74 6.79 18.13 -5.92
C GLU A 74 5.90 19.35 -6.08
N ASP A 75 6.21 20.23 -7.05
CA ASP A 75 5.42 21.41 -7.38
C ASP A 75 4.88 21.33 -8.81
N GLY A 76 3.59 21.64 -8.96
CA GLY A 76 2.92 21.65 -10.26
C GLY A 76 2.91 20.26 -10.91
N TRP A 77 3.48 20.15 -12.10
CA TRP A 77 3.52 18.92 -12.90
C TRP A 77 4.76 18.05 -12.63
N LYS A 78 5.63 18.46 -11.71
CA LYS A 78 6.88 17.74 -11.42
C LYS A 78 6.64 16.58 -10.45
N TYR A 79 7.29 15.46 -10.77
CA TYR A 79 7.34 14.28 -9.91
C TYR A 79 8.79 13.87 -9.70
N ASN A 80 9.11 13.53 -8.46
CA ASN A 80 10.33 12.81 -8.13
C ASN A 80 10.08 11.31 -8.22
N LEU A 81 10.94 10.61 -8.97
CA LEU A 81 10.95 9.15 -9.05
C LEU A 81 11.98 8.61 -8.06
N PHE A 82 11.52 7.78 -7.13
CA PHE A 82 12.35 7.04 -6.21
C PHE A 82 12.42 5.57 -6.62
N VAL A 83 13.63 5.01 -6.61
CA VAL A 83 13.89 3.59 -6.86
C VAL A 83 14.59 3.03 -5.64
N TYR A 84 14.04 1.98 -5.04
CA TYR A 84 14.64 1.30 -3.89
C TYR A 84 14.46 -0.21 -4.00
N ALA A 85 15.31 -0.96 -3.30
CA ALA A 85 15.22 -2.42 -3.29
C ALA A 85 13.85 -2.84 -2.71
N ALA A 86 13.16 -3.75 -3.40
CA ALA A 86 11.93 -4.32 -2.87
C ALA A 86 12.27 -5.20 -1.67
N THR A 87 11.94 -4.76 -0.46
CA THR A 87 12.08 -5.59 0.73
C THR A 87 10.88 -6.54 0.79
N GLY A 88 11.18 -7.84 0.64
CA GLY A 88 10.22 -8.95 0.77
C GLY A 88 9.62 -9.03 2.16
#